data_AF-A0A6J1LPA2-F1
#
_entry.id   AF-A0A6J1LPA2-F1
#
_cell.length_a   1.000
_cell.length_b   1.000
_cell.length_c   1.000
_cell.angle_alpha   90.00
_cell.angle_beta   90.00
_cell.angle_gamma   90.00
#
_symmetry.space_group_name_H-M   'P 1'
#
loop_
_entity.id
_entity.type
_entity.pdbx_description
1 polymer ?
#
loop_
_entity_poly.entity_id
_entity_poly.type
_entity_poly.pdbx_seq_one_letter_code
_entity_poly.pdbx_strand_id
1 'polypeptide(L)'
;MPPKPRKTAKGKGTEINKMTNVDRTFYELQITDLNQKLARLRSHLANMDESNITLQAKMQDIDTDRTDVAAHLERTLAERNNSITELEERLVEISKVRNEEKQVAQEKIADLEGKYKAMHDQLTSEIKLLNGKLNSLDEFRIQRDILLAKFDDQEIEIREKEKLHKEALYNMEQAAVVEKDALKKEVEAKLLQVSEDFTRSSEIRNAGYTRRLIRENIALQKEIDLLVMSQIKLQQLYNNQKEKHKEIMVQYSALDHIKNELVRNSINKIKIIENLTTNYEKLKGKYVEALQYRRAFEEQQEADKLVDAKNKDAVGKIKSLCRRIETQALEKRHLQAIHDQHEGEIIRLRGIIQEIKVTVRDAIVSQQCIKLFPERLEEANVETQEVIDEVREEAINMNKMARSDLLSKLMNIVSSHSAELPRTPSVETISTVTSSLYTPGKMGFMPHKPRPAVCDLFQTEVVDILPQLQVNMPDCLLKRHGQTTAMAAYKEDDRMSIVDVALGTTLYVSSSREDDVIEVEEEPLEEPEGSSSSVSVQKDSSEGSAAPPTPAPLAKPVIDEVVKLDTSKSGHSISTTGQTGLTIEDENVDEEDEFEINLFY
;
A
#
# COMPACT_ATOMS: atom_id res chain seq x y z
N MET A 1 96.62 19.05 -49.14
CA MET A 1 97.91 18.56 -49.68
C MET A 1 97.65 17.78 -50.96
N PRO A 2 98.50 17.85 -52.00
CA PRO A 2 98.59 16.86 -53.09
C PRO A 2 99.38 15.61 -52.59
N PRO A 3 99.74 14.57 -53.38
CA PRO A 3 99.75 14.43 -54.86
C PRO A 3 99.26 13.02 -55.33
N LYS A 4 99.55 12.42 -56.51
CA LYS A 4 100.31 12.75 -57.74
C LYS A 4 99.81 11.90 -58.93
N PRO A 5 99.76 12.40 -60.17
CA PRO A 5 99.48 11.58 -61.37
C PRO A 5 100.76 11.02 -62.02
N ARG A 6 100.62 10.05 -62.94
CA ARG A 6 101.68 9.71 -63.93
C ARG A 6 101.12 9.29 -65.29
N LYS A 7 101.78 9.74 -66.36
CA LYS A 7 101.69 9.27 -67.77
C LYS A 7 102.49 7.95 -67.85
N THR A 8 102.42 7.03 -68.83
CA THR A 8 102.29 7.05 -70.32
C THR A 8 101.72 5.66 -70.77
N ALA A 9 101.54 5.22 -72.03
CA ALA A 9 102.17 5.52 -73.33
C ALA A 9 101.30 5.14 -74.56
N LYS A 10 101.87 5.17 -75.77
CA LYS A 10 101.23 4.85 -77.06
C LYS A 10 101.36 3.36 -77.42
N GLY A 11 100.40 2.83 -78.19
CA GLY A 11 100.50 1.59 -78.97
C GLY A 11 99.71 1.69 -80.28
N LYS A 12 100.15 1.01 -81.35
CA LYS A 12 99.49 0.91 -82.67
C LYS A 12 99.41 -0.58 -83.09
N GLY A 13 98.46 -0.91 -83.97
CA GLY A 13 98.10 -2.29 -84.36
C GLY A 13 96.60 -2.46 -84.14
N THR A 14 95.69 -2.37 -85.12
CA THR A 14 95.76 -2.64 -86.56
C THR A 14 95.75 -4.12 -86.91
N GLU A 15 94.66 -4.80 -86.56
CA GLU A 15 94.10 -5.84 -87.44
C GLU A 15 92.83 -5.32 -88.10
N ILE A 16 92.72 -5.49 -89.41
CA ILE A 16 91.58 -5.02 -90.19
C ILE A 16 90.59 -6.17 -90.28
N ASN A 17 89.49 -6.01 -89.56
CA ASN A 17 88.30 -6.85 -89.65
C ASN A 17 87.90 -7.00 -91.12
N LYS A 18 88.04 -8.21 -91.70
CA LYS A 18 87.47 -8.55 -93.03
C LYS A 18 85.96 -8.82 -92.93
N MET A 19 85.28 -7.96 -92.18
CA MET A 19 83.84 -7.79 -92.24
C MET A 19 83.55 -7.08 -93.57
N THR A 20 82.77 -7.68 -94.46
CA THR A 20 82.50 -7.08 -95.77
C THR A 20 81.86 -5.71 -95.57
N ASN A 21 82.07 -4.74 -96.46
CA ASN A 21 81.46 -3.40 -96.30
C ASN A 21 79.93 -3.48 -96.13
N VAL A 22 79.28 -4.46 -96.78
CA VAL A 22 77.86 -4.79 -96.60
C VAL A 22 77.57 -5.22 -95.16
N ASP A 23 78.25 -6.25 -94.66
CA ASP A 23 78.07 -6.77 -93.29
C ASP A 23 78.36 -5.70 -92.23
N ARG A 24 79.38 -4.87 -92.47
CA ARG A 24 79.69 -3.72 -91.62
C ARG A 24 78.52 -2.73 -91.58
N THR A 25 77.98 -2.33 -92.72
CA THR A 25 76.79 -1.46 -92.76
C THR A 25 75.54 -2.12 -92.18
N PHE A 26 75.42 -3.46 -92.28
CA PHE A 26 74.33 -4.22 -91.66
C PHE A 26 74.43 -4.22 -90.13
N TYR A 27 75.61 -4.49 -89.57
CA TYR A 27 75.82 -4.41 -88.12
C TYR A 27 75.74 -2.96 -87.60
N GLU A 28 76.25 -1.96 -88.33
CA GLU A 28 76.09 -0.55 -87.98
C GLU A 28 74.59 -0.15 -88.00
N LEU A 29 73.81 -0.58 -89.00
CA LEU A 29 72.35 -0.39 -89.05
C LEU A 29 71.62 -1.09 -87.90
N GLN A 30 71.95 -2.36 -87.63
CA GLN A 30 71.39 -3.15 -86.53
C GLN A 30 71.72 -2.50 -85.17
N ILE A 31 72.93 -1.97 -84.99
CA ILE A 31 73.32 -1.19 -83.80
C ILE A 31 72.51 0.09 -83.71
N THR A 32 72.20 0.79 -84.81
CA THR A 32 71.31 1.96 -84.75
C THR A 32 69.86 1.62 -84.41
N ASP A 33 69.27 0.55 -84.96
CA ASP A 33 67.91 0.12 -84.59
C ASP A 33 67.85 -0.36 -83.13
N LEU A 34 68.81 -1.17 -82.69
CA LEU A 34 68.89 -1.62 -81.30
C LEU A 34 69.06 -0.44 -80.33
N ASN A 35 69.89 0.56 -80.66
CA ASN A 35 70.01 1.77 -79.85
C ASN A 35 68.72 2.62 -79.90
N GLN A 36 68.03 2.70 -81.04
CA GLN A 36 66.76 3.42 -81.13
C GLN A 36 65.66 2.72 -80.32
N LYS A 37 65.59 1.39 -80.36
CA LYS A 37 64.69 0.55 -79.57
C LYS A 37 65.00 0.67 -78.07
N LEU A 38 66.28 0.69 -77.70
CA LEU A 38 66.75 0.88 -76.32
C LEU A 38 66.46 2.31 -75.83
N ALA A 39 66.59 3.33 -76.68
CA ALA A 39 66.18 4.70 -76.37
C ALA A 39 64.66 4.84 -76.19
N ARG A 40 63.85 4.21 -77.05
CA ARG A 40 62.39 4.11 -76.88
C ARG A 40 62.01 3.43 -75.56
N LEU A 41 62.68 2.33 -75.20
CA LEU A 41 62.46 1.63 -73.94
C LEU A 41 62.88 2.47 -72.72
N ARG A 42 64.02 3.18 -72.79
CA ARG A 42 64.44 4.11 -71.73
C ARG A 42 63.47 5.28 -71.55
N SER A 43 62.98 5.86 -72.64
CA SER A 43 61.94 6.89 -72.57
C SER A 43 60.62 6.33 -72.04
N HIS A 44 60.22 5.13 -72.44
CA HIS A 44 59.01 4.51 -71.91
C HIS A 44 59.12 4.22 -70.40
N LEU A 45 60.26 3.71 -69.93
CA LEU A 45 60.54 3.53 -68.50
C LEU A 45 60.50 4.87 -67.76
N ALA A 46 61.21 5.90 -68.24
CA ALA A 46 61.19 7.23 -67.62
C ALA A 46 59.75 7.82 -67.53
N ASN A 47 58.94 7.66 -68.59
CA ASN A 47 57.55 8.09 -68.58
C ASN A 47 56.68 7.25 -67.63
N MET A 48 57.01 5.97 -67.41
CA MET A 48 56.32 5.11 -66.43
C MET A 48 56.75 5.43 -64.99
N ASP A 49 58.02 5.75 -64.77
CA ASP A 49 58.54 6.21 -63.48
C ASP A 49 57.93 7.57 -63.09
N GLU A 50 57.85 8.53 -64.03
CA GLU A 50 57.18 9.82 -63.85
C GLU A 50 55.66 9.64 -63.61
N SER A 51 55.01 8.74 -64.35
CA SER A 51 53.60 8.36 -64.11
C SER A 51 53.41 7.75 -62.71
N ASN A 52 54.34 6.90 -62.26
CA ASN A 52 54.29 6.26 -60.94
C ASN A 52 54.51 7.29 -59.81
N ILE A 53 55.50 8.19 -59.95
CA ILE A 53 55.74 9.29 -59.00
C ILE A 53 54.52 10.22 -58.92
N THR A 54 53.93 10.61 -60.06
CA THR A 54 52.74 11.48 -60.06
C THR A 54 51.46 10.79 -59.60
N LEU A 55 51.37 9.45 -59.69
CA LEU A 55 50.31 8.67 -59.06
C LEU A 55 50.51 8.53 -57.55
N GLN A 56 51.73 8.29 -57.08
CA GLN A 56 52.06 8.23 -55.65
C GLN A 56 51.80 9.57 -54.95
N ALA A 57 52.19 10.69 -55.57
CA ALA A 57 51.86 12.02 -55.07
C ALA A 57 50.34 12.21 -54.92
N LYS A 58 49.56 11.90 -55.97
CA LYS A 58 48.09 11.98 -55.92
C LYS A 58 47.45 11.05 -54.88
N MET A 59 48.03 9.87 -54.64
CA MET A 59 47.56 9.00 -53.56
C MET A 59 47.83 9.61 -52.19
N GLN A 60 49.02 10.19 -51.99
CA GLN A 60 49.36 10.91 -50.77
C GLN A 60 48.45 12.13 -50.54
N ASP A 61 48.20 12.94 -51.59
CA ASP A 61 47.28 14.09 -51.55
C ASP A 61 45.86 13.64 -51.12
N ILE A 62 45.34 12.59 -51.76
CA ILE A 62 44.02 12.00 -51.46
C ILE A 62 43.96 11.46 -50.02
N ASP A 63 45.02 10.84 -49.52
CA ASP A 63 45.07 10.32 -48.15
C ASP A 63 45.21 11.44 -47.11
N THR A 64 45.91 12.55 -47.42
CA THR A 64 45.87 13.76 -46.57
C THR A 64 44.49 14.41 -46.55
N ASP A 65 43.85 14.61 -47.72
CA ASP A 65 42.48 15.13 -47.83
C ASP A 65 41.49 14.28 -47.02
N ARG A 66 41.62 12.95 -47.09
CA ARG A 66 40.82 12.00 -46.29
C ARG A 66 41.04 12.21 -44.79
N THR A 67 42.27 12.37 -44.33
CA THR A 67 42.54 12.60 -42.89
C THR A 67 42.01 13.94 -42.41
N ASP A 68 42.11 15.01 -43.21
CA ASP A 68 41.59 16.33 -42.84
C ASP A 68 40.06 16.37 -42.86
N VAL A 69 39.41 15.73 -43.83
CA VAL A 69 37.94 15.55 -43.85
C VAL A 69 37.47 14.70 -42.68
N ALA A 70 38.15 13.61 -42.35
CA ALA A 70 37.83 12.79 -41.19
C ALA A 70 37.95 13.59 -39.89
N ALA A 71 39.08 14.28 -39.66
CA ALA A 71 39.30 15.09 -38.47
C ALA A 71 38.34 16.30 -38.38
N HIS A 72 37.91 16.86 -39.52
CA HIS A 72 36.84 17.87 -39.54
C HIS A 72 35.49 17.28 -39.11
N LEU A 73 35.10 16.11 -39.63
CA LEU A 73 33.87 15.43 -39.26
C LEU A 73 33.88 14.98 -37.79
N GLU A 74 35.00 14.48 -37.28
CA GLU A 74 35.18 14.13 -35.86
C GLU A 74 35.01 15.35 -34.94
N ARG A 75 35.67 16.48 -35.26
CA ARG A 75 35.48 17.75 -34.52
C ARG A 75 34.02 18.21 -34.57
N THR A 76 33.41 18.19 -35.75
CA THR A 76 32.00 18.56 -35.93
C THR A 76 31.06 17.66 -35.10
N LEU A 77 31.31 16.34 -35.07
CA LEU A 77 30.54 15.41 -34.27
C LEU A 77 30.73 15.64 -32.76
N ALA A 78 31.96 15.91 -32.31
CA ALA A 78 32.24 16.24 -30.91
C ALA A 78 31.55 17.54 -30.48
N GLU A 79 31.61 18.61 -31.29
CA GLU A 79 30.90 19.87 -31.06
C GLU A 79 29.38 19.66 -30.97
N ARG A 80 28.81 18.84 -31.86
CA ARG A 80 27.38 18.51 -31.83
C ARG A 80 27.01 17.68 -30.61
N ASN A 81 27.86 16.73 -30.21
CA ASN A 81 27.62 15.91 -29.02
C ASN A 81 27.67 16.76 -27.74
N ASN A 82 28.65 17.66 -27.62
CA ASN A 82 28.74 18.61 -26.51
C ASN A 82 27.52 19.54 -26.47
N SER A 83 27.07 20.02 -27.63
CA SER A 83 25.84 20.82 -27.73
C SER A 83 24.58 20.03 -27.37
N ILE A 84 24.55 18.70 -27.57
CA ILE A 84 23.45 17.85 -27.11
C ILE A 84 23.50 17.73 -25.59
N THR A 85 24.66 17.39 -25.00
CA THR A 85 24.78 17.24 -23.54
C THR A 85 24.46 18.54 -22.79
N GLU A 86 24.92 19.70 -23.29
CA GLU A 86 24.54 21.00 -22.71
C GLU A 86 23.01 21.26 -22.76
N LEU A 87 22.32 20.80 -23.82
CA LEU A 87 20.87 20.96 -23.95
C LEU A 87 20.11 19.98 -23.08
N GLU A 88 20.63 18.76 -22.90
CA GLU A 88 20.09 17.77 -21.97
C GLU A 88 20.24 18.23 -20.50
N GLU A 89 21.40 18.76 -20.12
CA GLU A 89 21.64 19.36 -18.80
C GLU A 89 20.68 20.52 -18.53
N ARG A 90 20.57 21.49 -19.45
CA ARG A 90 19.60 22.61 -19.34
C ARG A 90 18.15 22.12 -19.28
N LEU A 91 17.79 21.05 -19.99
CA LEU A 91 16.46 20.46 -19.94
C LEU A 91 16.19 19.83 -18.56
N VAL A 92 17.18 19.14 -17.98
CA VAL A 92 17.09 18.60 -16.61
C VAL A 92 16.95 19.71 -15.57
N GLU A 93 17.72 20.80 -15.68
CA GLU A 93 17.59 21.97 -14.79
C GLU A 93 16.21 22.62 -14.89
N ILE A 94 15.72 22.91 -16.11
CA ILE A 94 14.39 23.49 -16.34
C ILE A 94 13.28 22.55 -15.85
N SER A 95 13.46 21.23 -16.01
CA SER A 95 12.54 20.21 -15.49
C SER A 95 12.51 20.22 -13.96
N LYS A 96 13.67 20.31 -13.31
CA LYS A 96 13.81 20.41 -11.86
C LYS A 96 13.12 21.66 -11.31
N VAL A 97 13.45 22.85 -11.84
CA VAL A 97 12.84 24.12 -11.40
C VAL A 97 11.31 24.07 -11.57
N ARG A 98 10.81 23.59 -12.70
CA ARG A 98 9.36 23.42 -12.93
C ARG A 98 8.71 22.49 -11.91
N ASN A 99 9.39 21.42 -11.49
CA ASN A 99 8.86 20.50 -10.49
C ASN A 99 8.87 21.12 -9.08
N GLU A 100 9.90 21.89 -8.74
CA GLU A 100 9.99 22.65 -7.48
C GLU A 100 8.92 23.75 -7.42
N GLU A 101 8.75 24.54 -8.49
CA GLU A 101 7.67 25.52 -8.63
C GLU A 101 6.28 24.88 -8.52
N LYS A 102 6.06 23.73 -9.19
CA LYS A 102 4.81 22.98 -9.11
C LYS A 102 4.53 22.46 -7.70
N GLN A 103 5.55 21.95 -7.01
CA GLN A 103 5.42 21.52 -5.61
C GLN A 103 5.03 22.70 -4.72
N VAL A 104 5.76 23.83 -4.79
CA VAL A 104 5.46 25.04 -4.01
C VAL A 104 4.08 25.61 -4.35
N ALA A 105 3.62 25.52 -5.59
CA ALA A 105 2.26 25.89 -5.97
C ALA A 105 1.21 24.94 -5.36
N GLN A 106 1.45 23.63 -5.39
CA GLN A 106 0.56 22.62 -4.82
C GLN A 106 0.47 22.70 -3.29
N GLU A 107 1.59 22.96 -2.61
CA GLU A 107 1.66 23.25 -1.18
C GLU A 107 0.84 24.51 -0.85
N LYS A 108 1.02 25.61 -1.59
CA LYS A 108 0.21 26.85 -1.42
C LYS A 108 -1.28 26.62 -1.64
N ILE A 109 -1.68 25.76 -2.59
CA ILE A 109 -3.08 25.39 -2.80
C ILE A 109 -3.62 24.64 -1.59
N ALA A 110 -2.94 23.61 -1.10
CA ALA A 110 -3.35 22.86 0.10
C ALA A 110 -3.43 23.75 1.35
N ASP A 111 -2.49 24.70 1.49
CA ASP A 111 -2.48 25.72 2.55
C ASP A 111 -3.72 26.64 2.50
N LEU A 112 -4.14 27.04 1.29
CA LEU A 112 -5.31 27.90 1.07
C LEU A 112 -6.62 27.13 1.23
N GLU A 113 -6.70 25.89 0.75
CA GLU A 113 -7.83 24.98 0.98
C GLU A 113 -8.02 24.69 2.47
N GLY A 114 -6.92 24.45 3.20
CA GLY A 114 -6.93 24.28 4.66
C GLY A 114 -7.44 25.52 5.41
N LYS A 115 -6.95 26.72 5.03
CA LYS A 115 -7.41 28.00 5.61
C LYS A 115 -8.87 28.29 5.27
N TYR A 116 -9.29 28.06 4.03
CA TYR A 116 -10.68 28.20 3.60
C TYR A 116 -11.60 27.26 4.38
N LYS A 117 -11.22 25.99 4.54
CA LYS A 117 -12.00 25.02 5.31
C LYS A 117 -12.10 25.42 6.78
N ALA A 118 -11.00 25.84 7.41
CA ALA A 118 -11.01 26.30 8.80
C ALA A 118 -11.93 27.53 8.99
N MET A 119 -11.89 28.50 8.07
CA MET A 119 -12.77 29.66 8.07
C MET A 119 -14.24 29.27 7.83
N HIS A 120 -14.52 28.35 6.91
CA HIS A 120 -15.85 27.82 6.64
C HIS A 120 -16.43 27.10 7.87
N ASP A 121 -15.64 26.25 8.52
CA ASP A 121 -16.06 25.50 9.70
C ASP A 121 -16.26 26.43 10.92
N GLN A 122 -15.44 27.47 11.06
CA GLN A 122 -15.62 28.56 12.04
C GLN A 122 -16.94 29.30 11.79
N LEU A 123 -17.18 29.82 10.58
CA LEU A 123 -18.42 30.53 10.23
C LEU A 123 -19.65 29.63 10.39
N THR A 124 -19.54 28.35 10.04
CA THR A 124 -20.59 27.35 10.27
C THR A 124 -20.89 27.15 11.77
N SER A 125 -19.87 27.20 12.63
CA SER A 125 -20.06 27.14 14.09
C SER A 125 -20.70 28.42 14.64
N GLU A 126 -20.36 29.58 14.09
CA GLU A 126 -20.93 30.88 14.46
C GLU A 126 -22.41 30.99 14.05
N ILE A 127 -22.76 30.57 12.83
CA ILE A 127 -24.16 30.48 12.36
C ILE A 127 -24.98 29.56 13.28
N LYS A 128 -24.44 28.40 13.68
CA LYS A 128 -25.10 27.50 14.64
C LYS A 128 -25.30 28.15 16.01
N LEU A 129 -24.30 28.87 16.51
CA LEU A 129 -24.39 29.60 17.78
C LEU A 129 -25.40 30.75 17.72
N LEU A 130 -25.45 31.49 16.61
CA LEU A 130 -26.42 32.58 16.38
C LEU A 130 -27.85 32.04 16.27
N ASN A 131 -28.06 30.93 15.55
CA ASN A 131 -29.37 30.25 15.51
C ASN A 131 -29.78 29.73 16.90
N GLY A 132 -28.85 29.20 17.70
CA GLY A 132 -29.12 28.80 19.09
C GLY A 132 -29.56 29.99 19.97
N LYS A 133 -28.90 31.15 19.83
CA LYS A 133 -29.30 32.41 20.50
C LYS A 133 -30.66 32.91 20.02
N LEU A 134 -30.94 32.83 18.71
CA LEU A 134 -32.21 33.27 18.13
C LEU A 134 -33.37 32.40 18.63
N ASN A 135 -33.23 31.08 18.60
CA ASN A 135 -34.23 30.15 19.13
C ASN A 135 -34.53 30.42 20.61
N SER A 136 -33.50 30.66 21.43
CA SER A 136 -33.67 31.03 22.84
C SER A 136 -34.38 32.38 23.00
N LEU A 137 -34.12 33.37 22.14
CA LEU A 137 -34.80 34.67 22.17
C LEU A 137 -36.28 34.57 21.74
N ASP A 138 -36.59 33.75 20.72
CA ASP A 138 -37.97 33.46 20.33
C ASP A 138 -38.71 32.68 21.44
N GLU A 139 -38.04 31.76 22.14
CA GLU A 139 -38.60 31.07 23.32
C GLU A 139 -38.88 32.05 24.46
N PHE A 140 -37.94 32.96 24.79
CA PHE A 140 -38.18 34.02 25.77
C PHE A 140 -39.35 34.95 25.37
N ARG A 141 -39.52 35.23 24.07
CA ARG A 141 -40.69 35.99 23.58
C ARG A 141 -41.99 35.22 23.82
N ILE A 142 -42.04 33.94 23.46
CA ILE A 142 -43.21 33.07 23.68
C ILE A 142 -43.54 32.97 25.18
N GLN A 143 -42.54 32.76 26.04
CA GLN A 143 -42.73 32.71 27.50
C GLN A 143 -43.27 34.05 28.06
N ARG A 144 -42.76 35.19 27.58
CA ARG A 144 -43.26 36.53 27.93
C ARG A 144 -44.72 36.70 27.50
N ASP A 145 -45.07 36.31 26.28
CA ASP A 145 -46.41 36.54 25.72
C ASP A 145 -47.45 35.65 26.42
N ILE A 146 -47.09 34.41 26.79
CA ILE A 146 -47.89 33.53 27.65
C ILE A 146 -48.06 34.12 29.07
N LEU A 147 -47.03 34.80 29.61
CA LEU A 147 -47.10 35.41 30.93
C LEU A 147 -47.97 36.68 30.93
N LEU A 148 -47.92 37.48 29.87
CA LEU A 148 -48.79 38.64 29.69
C LEU A 148 -50.26 38.23 29.56
N ALA A 149 -50.58 37.24 28.72
CA ALA A 149 -51.95 36.73 28.60
C ALA A 149 -52.52 36.26 29.95
N LYS A 150 -51.73 35.54 30.76
CA LYS A 150 -52.11 35.12 32.12
C LYS A 150 -52.31 36.29 33.09
N PHE A 151 -51.63 37.41 32.88
CA PHE A 151 -51.80 38.61 33.68
C PHE A 151 -53.09 39.34 33.28
N ASP A 152 -53.38 39.45 31.98
CA ASP A 152 -54.64 39.98 31.46
C ASP A 152 -55.85 39.16 31.95
N ASP A 153 -55.76 37.82 31.90
CA ASP A 153 -56.76 36.89 32.47
C ASP A 153 -56.99 37.15 33.97
N GLN A 154 -55.91 37.35 34.74
CA GLN A 154 -56.00 37.63 36.18
C GLN A 154 -56.60 39.02 36.45
N GLU A 155 -56.28 40.04 35.66
CA GLU A 155 -56.95 41.35 35.77
C GLU A 155 -58.44 41.26 35.44
N ILE A 156 -58.86 40.40 34.51
CA ILE A 156 -60.28 40.14 34.23
C ILE A 156 -60.93 39.46 35.45
N GLU A 157 -60.36 38.37 35.95
CA GLU A 157 -60.91 37.63 37.10
C GLU A 157 -61.02 38.51 38.37
N ILE A 158 -60.04 39.38 38.61
CA ILE A 158 -60.08 40.36 39.71
C ILE A 158 -61.20 41.38 39.52
N ARG A 159 -61.37 41.94 38.31
CA ARG A 159 -62.46 42.89 38.00
C ARG A 159 -63.84 42.24 38.12
N GLU A 160 -63.98 40.98 37.74
CA GLU A 160 -65.23 40.23 37.91
C GLU A 160 -65.52 39.95 39.39
N LYS A 161 -64.55 39.50 40.18
CA LYS A 161 -64.69 39.33 41.64
C LYS A 161 -65.03 40.65 42.34
N GLU A 162 -64.38 41.75 41.96
CA GLU A 162 -64.75 43.08 42.45
C GLU A 162 -66.19 43.47 42.12
N LYS A 163 -66.66 43.17 40.89
CA LYS A 163 -68.04 43.45 40.46
C LYS A 163 -69.03 42.60 41.27
N LEU A 164 -68.80 41.31 41.39
CA LEU A 164 -69.61 40.39 42.19
C LEU A 164 -69.64 40.79 43.67
N HIS A 165 -68.52 41.25 44.24
CA HIS A 165 -68.47 41.77 45.62
C HIS A 165 -69.27 43.07 45.79
N LYS A 166 -69.23 43.99 44.80
CA LYS A 166 -70.03 45.22 44.80
C LYS A 166 -71.53 44.92 44.67
N GLU A 167 -71.90 43.96 43.82
CA GLU A 167 -73.28 43.46 43.68
C GLU A 167 -73.76 42.76 44.96
N ALA A 168 -72.91 41.93 45.60
CA ALA A 168 -73.22 41.30 46.88
C ALA A 168 -73.39 42.31 48.02
N LEU A 169 -72.54 43.34 48.10
CA LEU A 169 -72.69 44.45 49.06
C LEU A 169 -74.00 45.22 48.83
N TYR A 170 -74.31 45.59 47.58
CA TYR A 170 -75.57 46.26 47.25
C TYR A 170 -76.80 45.41 47.63
N ASN A 171 -76.78 44.11 47.33
CA ASN A 171 -77.85 43.19 47.70
C ASN A 171 -77.99 43.05 49.23
N MET A 172 -76.87 43.04 49.97
CA MET A 172 -76.85 43.01 51.43
C MET A 172 -77.37 44.32 52.03
N GLU A 173 -76.99 45.48 51.49
CA GLU A 173 -77.52 46.79 51.89
C GLU A 173 -79.03 46.89 51.59
N GLN A 174 -79.48 46.43 50.43
CA GLN A 174 -80.90 46.39 50.07
C GLN A 174 -81.68 45.47 51.02
N ALA A 175 -81.15 44.27 51.30
CA ALA A 175 -81.75 43.34 52.26
C ALA A 175 -81.83 43.96 53.66
N ALA A 176 -80.75 44.57 54.15
CA ALA A 176 -80.71 45.25 55.45
C ALA A 176 -81.66 46.46 55.52
N VAL A 177 -81.84 47.21 54.43
CA VAL A 177 -82.81 48.31 54.36
C VAL A 177 -84.25 47.80 54.44
N VAL A 178 -84.57 46.72 53.70
CA VAL A 178 -85.88 46.05 53.73
C VAL A 178 -86.14 45.41 55.08
N GLU A 179 -85.18 44.69 55.64
CA GLU A 179 -85.24 44.12 56.99
C GLU A 179 -85.47 45.22 58.03
N LYS A 180 -84.70 46.32 57.99
CA LYS A 180 -84.87 47.45 58.91
C LYS A 180 -86.26 48.09 58.84
N ASP A 181 -86.89 48.19 57.67
CA ASP A 181 -88.27 48.72 57.58
C ASP A 181 -89.35 47.66 57.83
N ALA A 182 -89.06 46.37 57.63
CA ALA A 182 -89.89 45.27 58.12
C ALA A 182 -89.86 45.20 59.66
N LEU A 183 -88.69 45.34 60.27
CA LEU A 183 -88.45 45.33 61.71
C LEU A 183 -89.00 46.60 62.38
N LYS A 184 -89.07 47.75 61.69
CA LYS A 184 -89.88 48.89 62.15
C LYS A 184 -91.37 48.54 62.23
N LYS A 185 -91.94 47.98 61.17
CA LYS A 185 -93.36 47.54 61.18
C LYS A 185 -93.60 46.45 62.24
N GLU A 186 -92.62 45.57 62.44
CA GLU A 186 -92.65 44.56 63.49
C GLU A 186 -92.53 45.19 64.88
N VAL A 187 -91.75 46.27 65.06
CA VAL A 187 -91.68 47.03 66.32
C VAL A 187 -92.96 47.82 66.57
N GLU A 188 -93.59 48.41 65.55
CA GLU A 188 -94.91 49.06 65.67
C GLU A 188 -96.00 48.03 66.05
N ALA A 189 -96.02 46.89 65.36
CA ALA A 189 -96.90 45.77 65.69
C ALA A 189 -96.59 45.16 67.07
N LYS A 190 -95.32 45.05 67.46
CA LYS A 190 -94.88 44.62 68.80
C LYS A 190 -95.15 45.68 69.86
N LEU A 191 -95.28 46.97 69.56
CA LEU A 191 -95.67 47.98 70.54
C LEU A 191 -97.15 47.80 70.92
N LEU A 192 -98.00 47.58 69.90
CA LEU A 192 -99.39 47.17 70.07
C LEU A 192 -99.50 45.82 70.79
N GLN A 193 -98.80 44.79 70.30
CA GLN A 193 -98.87 43.45 70.87
C GLN A 193 -98.27 43.38 72.28
N VAL A 194 -97.14 44.04 72.59
CA VAL A 194 -96.59 44.08 73.95
C VAL A 194 -97.56 44.77 74.90
N SER A 195 -98.36 45.73 74.45
CA SER A 195 -99.41 46.33 75.30
C SER A 195 -100.47 45.30 75.74
N GLU A 196 -100.77 44.29 74.92
CA GLU A 196 -101.65 43.17 75.27
C GLU A 196 -100.93 42.01 75.98
N ASP A 197 -99.77 41.57 75.46
CA ASP A 197 -99.03 40.39 75.92
C ASP A 197 -98.20 40.62 77.20
N PHE A 198 -97.74 41.85 77.48
CA PHE A 198 -97.13 42.20 78.78
C PHE A 198 -98.09 41.89 79.93
N THR A 199 -99.39 42.13 79.71
CA THR A 199 -100.47 41.92 80.67
C THR A 199 -100.84 40.44 80.86
N ARG A 200 -100.35 39.51 80.00
CA ARG A 200 -100.92 38.14 79.92
C ARG A 200 -99.94 36.98 79.70
N SER A 201 -98.76 37.23 79.13
CA SER A 201 -97.86 36.17 78.65
C SER A 201 -96.54 36.05 79.44
N SER A 202 -96.16 37.10 80.18
CA SER A 202 -94.84 37.24 80.80
C SER A 202 -94.51 36.20 81.88
N GLU A 203 -95.49 35.66 82.60
CA GLU A 203 -95.24 34.93 83.85
C GLU A 203 -94.96 33.42 83.69
N ILE A 204 -95.47 32.76 82.63
CA ILE A 204 -95.64 31.29 82.66
C ILE A 204 -94.83 30.50 81.60
N ARG A 205 -94.55 31.06 80.41
CA ARG A 205 -94.06 30.23 79.27
C ARG A 205 -92.57 30.30 78.93
N ASN A 206 -91.91 31.43 79.17
CA ASN A 206 -90.63 31.72 78.49
C ASN A 206 -89.42 30.92 79.02
N ALA A 207 -89.46 30.44 80.28
CA ALA A 207 -88.34 29.75 80.93
C ALA A 207 -88.11 28.28 80.50
N GLY A 208 -88.96 27.73 79.63
CA GLY A 208 -88.87 26.33 79.16
C GLY A 208 -87.97 26.17 77.93
N TYR A 209 -88.31 26.84 76.83
CA TYR A 209 -87.74 26.61 75.50
C TYR A 209 -86.24 26.93 75.40
N THR A 210 -85.77 28.02 76.03
CA THR A 210 -84.36 28.44 76.00
C THR A 210 -83.40 27.35 76.51
N ARG A 211 -83.80 26.58 77.54
CA ARG A 211 -83.00 25.48 78.12
C ARG A 211 -82.98 24.21 77.25
N ARG A 212 -83.76 24.16 76.18
CA ARG A 212 -83.68 23.10 75.15
C ARG A 212 -82.68 23.51 74.06
N LEU A 213 -82.89 24.67 73.43
CA LEU A 213 -82.08 25.19 72.32
C LEU A 213 -80.57 25.28 72.65
N ILE A 214 -80.22 25.63 73.89
CA ILE A 214 -78.81 25.69 74.34
C ILE A 214 -78.14 24.30 74.29
N ARG A 215 -78.85 23.23 74.67
CA ARG A 215 -78.29 21.86 74.68
C ARG A 215 -78.15 21.30 73.27
N GLU A 216 -79.10 21.60 72.39
CA GLU A 216 -79.07 21.18 70.99
C GLU A 216 -77.94 21.91 70.22
N ASN A 217 -77.68 23.20 70.49
CA ASN A 217 -76.51 23.92 69.94
C ASN A 217 -75.17 23.31 70.41
N ILE A 218 -75.03 22.98 71.70
CA ILE A 218 -73.78 22.40 72.24
C ILE A 218 -73.50 21.01 71.63
N ALA A 219 -74.54 20.25 71.27
CA ALA A 219 -74.36 18.98 70.55
C ALA A 219 -73.87 19.22 69.11
N LEU A 220 -74.55 20.10 68.36
CA LEU A 220 -74.19 20.42 66.97
C LEU A 220 -72.78 21.01 66.84
N GLN A 221 -72.34 21.85 67.77
CA GLN A 221 -70.98 22.41 67.74
C GLN A 221 -69.91 21.30 67.83
N LYS A 222 -70.09 20.30 68.71
CA LYS A 222 -69.15 19.18 68.82
C LYS A 222 -69.09 18.32 67.55
N GLU A 223 -70.22 18.15 66.87
CA GLU A 223 -70.29 17.41 65.61
C GLU A 223 -69.58 18.17 64.47
N ILE A 224 -69.75 19.48 64.41
CA ILE A 224 -69.00 20.38 63.52
C ILE A 224 -67.49 20.32 63.81
N ASP A 225 -67.08 20.40 65.08
CA ASP A 225 -65.66 20.34 65.48
C ASP A 225 -65.01 19.01 65.05
N LEU A 226 -65.72 17.90 65.20
CA LEU A 226 -65.28 16.57 64.74
C LEU A 226 -65.16 16.49 63.21
N LEU A 227 -66.12 17.03 62.47
CA LEU A 227 -66.08 17.10 60.99
C LEU A 227 -64.91 17.95 60.49
N VAL A 228 -64.64 19.11 61.12
CA VAL A 228 -63.49 19.95 60.79
C VAL A 228 -62.16 19.24 61.08
N MET A 229 -62.05 18.53 62.22
CA MET A 229 -60.86 17.71 62.51
C MET A 229 -60.68 16.56 61.51
N SER A 230 -61.76 15.95 61.03
CA SER A 230 -61.72 14.92 59.99
C SER A 230 -61.22 15.49 58.66
N GLN A 231 -61.78 16.63 58.22
CA GLN A 231 -61.40 17.31 56.98
C GLN A 231 -59.91 17.74 56.98
N ILE A 232 -59.41 18.23 58.13
CA ILE A 232 -57.98 18.59 58.28
C ILE A 232 -57.08 17.36 58.12
N LYS A 233 -57.42 16.22 58.75
CA LYS A 233 -56.67 14.96 58.60
C LYS A 233 -56.69 14.47 57.15
N LEU A 234 -57.84 14.49 56.50
CA LEU A 234 -57.97 14.04 55.10
C LEU A 234 -57.15 14.93 54.14
N GLN A 235 -57.17 16.25 54.35
CA GLN A 235 -56.34 17.20 53.59
C GLN A 235 -54.83 16.96 53.80
N GLN A 236 -54.41 16.64 55.02
CA GLN A 236 -53.02 16.27 55.33
C GLN A 236 -52.59 14.98 54.61
N LEU A 237 -53.43 13.94 54.63
CA LEU A 237 -53.17 12.67 53.92
C LEU A 237 -53.10 12.87 52.40
N TYR A 238 -54.03 13.65 51.82
CA TYR A 238 -53.99 13.99 50.39
C TYR A 238 -52.70 14.74 50.03
N ASN A 239 -52.29 15.74 50.82
CA ASN A 239 -51.06 16.48 50.59
C ASN A 239 -49.82 15.57 50.66
N ASN A 240 -49.77 14.65 51.63
CA ASN A 240 -48.68 13.70 51.80
C ASN A 240 -48.55 12.71 50.61
N GLN A 241 -49.66 12.17 50.11
CA GLN A 241 -49.65 11.32 48.92
C GLN A 241 -49.30 12.10 47.64
N LYS A 242 -49.74 13.37 47.53
CA LYS A 242 -49.37 14.27 46.43
C LYS A 242 -47.88 14.62 46.41
N GLU A 243 -47.23 14.63 47.58
CA GLU A 243 -45.79 14.81 47.73
C GLU A 243 -45.02 13.55 47.32
N LYS A 244 -45.36 12.39 47.90
CA LYS A 244 -44.80 11.08 47.52
C LYS A 244 -44.92 10.78 46.03
N HIS A 245 -46.05 11.14 45.40
CA HIS A 245 -46.22 10.94 43.95
C HIS A 245 -45.23 11.78 43.13
N LYS A 246 -44.90 13.01 43.56
CA LYS A 246 -43.83 13.81 42.92
C LYS A 246 -42.47 13.16 43.11
N GLU A 247 -42.15 12.68 44.32
CA GLU A 247 -40.88 12.00 44.60
C GLU A 247 -40.70 10.77 43.70
N ILE A 248 -41.75 9.93 43.58
CA ILE A 248 -41.76 8.76 42.70
C ILE A 248 -41.57 9.18 41.22
N MET A 249 -42.24 10.25 40.77
CA MET A 249 -42.08 10.76 39.40
C MET A 249 -40.64 11.24 39.12
N VAL A 250 -40.00 11.90 40.08
CA VAL A 250 -38.60 12.35 39.98
C VAL A 250 -37.64 11.14 39.97
N GLN A 251 -37.86 10.15 40.85
CA GLN A 251 -37.05 8.92 40.86
C GLN A 251 -37.20 8.12 39.55
N TYR A 252 -38.42 8.03 39.01
CA TYR A 252 -38.68 7.39 37.72
C TYR A 252 -37.94 8.09 36.56
N SER A 253 -37.97 9.42 36.52
CA SER A 253 -37.24 10.22 35.53
C SER A 253 -35.72 10.01 35.60
N ALA A 254 -35.15 9.95 36.82
CA ALA A 254 -33.74 9.64 37.02
C ALA A 254 -33.39 8.21 36.58
N LEU A 255 -34.24 7.22 36.90
CA LEU A 255 -34.05 5.83 36.52
C LEU A 255 -34.12 5.63 34.99
N ASP A 256 -35.06 6.30 34.31
CA ASP A 256 -35.15 6.28 32.85
C ASP A 256 -33.91 6.89 32.19
N HIS A 257 -33.39 8.00 32.74
CA HIS A 257 -32.15 8.60 32.25
C HIS A 257 -30.95 7.64 32.35
N ILE A 258 -30.78 6.99 33.52
CA ILE A 258 -29.71 6.01 33.77
C ILE A 258 -29.86 4.79 32.84
N LYS A 259 -31.09 4.27 32.66
CA LYS A 259 -31.39 3.19 31.70
C LYS A 259 -30.97 3.58 30.28
N ASN A 260 -31.33 4.79 29.84
CA ASN A 260 -31.04 5.27 28.49
C ASN A 260 -29.54 5.53 28.28
N GLU A 261 -28.81 5.96 29.31
CA GLU A 261 -27.34 6.03 29.27
C GLU A 261 -26.70 4.64 29.19
N LEU A 262 -27.15 3.69 30.02
CA LEU A 262 -26.66 2.31 30.02
C LEU A 262 -26.89 1.62 28.67
N VAL A 263 -28.04 1.82 28.04
CA VAL A 263 -28.34 1.33 26.68
C VAL A 263 -27.40 1.95 25.64
N ARG A 264 -27.17 3.27 25.67
CA ARG A 264 -26.19 3.94 24.78
C ARG A 264 -24.76 3.40 24.99
N ASN A 265 -24.36 3.19 26.24
CA ASN A 265 -23.05 2.65 26.60
C ASN A 265 -22.90 1.21 26.08
N SER A 266 -23.92 0.37 26.27
CA SER A 266 -23.98 -1.00 25.73
C SER A 266 -23.86 -1.03 24.20
N ILE A 267 -24.65 -0.22 23.48
CA ILE A 267 -24.59 -0.09 22.01
C ILE A 267 -23.18 0.36 21.56
N ASN A 268 -22.54 1.27 22.28
CA ASN A 268 -21.17 1.70 21.97
C ASN A 268 -20.14 0.58 22.22
N LYS A 269 -20.29 -0.22 23.28
CA LYS A 269 -19.44 -1.42 23.51
C LYS A 269 -19.63 -2.47 22.41
N ILE A 270 -20.86 -2.73 22.00
CA ILE A 270 -21.19 -3.66 20.89
C ILE A 270 -20.48 -3.20 19.61
N LYS A 271 -20.62 -1.91 19.23
CA LYS A 271 -19.92 -1.34 18.06
C LYS A 271 -18.39 -1.46 18.15
N ILE A 272 -17.80 -1.34 19.34
CA ILE A 272 -16.35 -1.54 19.53
C ILE A 272 -16.00 -3.02 19.29
N ILE A 273 -16.80 -3.96 19.81
CA ILE A 273 -16.59 -5.42 19.62
C ILE A 273 -16.78 -5.82 18.15
N GLU A 274 -17.77 -5.28 17.44
CA GLU A 274 -18.00 -5.49 16.01
C GLU A 274 -16.80 -5.00 15.18
N ASN A 275 -16.29 -3.80 15.48
CA ASN A 275 -15.11 -3.25 14.80
C ASN A 275 -13.84 -4.05 15.09
N LEU A 276 -13.63 -4.49 16.33
CA LEU A 276 -12.49 -5.34 16.70
C LEU A 276 -12.56 -6.72 16.03
N THR A 277 -13.73 -7.35 16.02
CA THR A 277 -13.98 -8.61 15.31
C THR A 277 -13.71 -8.48 13.81
N THR A 278 -14.28 -7.45 13.18
CA THR A 278 -14.07 -7.13 11.75
C THR A 278 -12.59 -6.92 11.43
N ASN A 279 -11.83 -6.26 12.32
CA ASN A 279 -10.39 -6.05 12.13
C ASN A 279 -9.57 -7.32 12.36
N TYR A 280 -9.97 -8.17 13.31
CA TYR A 280 -9.38 -9.50 13.52
C TYR A 280 -9.59 -10.42 12.31
N GLU A 281 -10.79 -10.42 11.71
CA GLU A 281 -11.07 -11.20 10.49
C GLU A 281 -10.24 -10.72 9.29
N LYS A 282 -10.14 -9.40 9.09
CA LYS A 282 -9.25 -8.82 8.07
C LYS A 282 -7.78 -9.20 8.29
N LEU A 283 -7.32 -9.21 9.55
CA LEU A 283 -5.94 -9.60 9.90
C LEU A 283 -5.71 -11.11 9.70
N LYS A 284 -6.69 -11.95 10.06
CA LYS A 284 -6.71 -13.40 9.81
C LYS A 284 -6.66 -13.72 8.31
N GLY A 285 -7.39 -12.96 7.49
CA GLY A 285 -7.32 -13.04 6.03
C GLY A 285 -5.90 -12.79 5.51
N LYS A 286 -5.29 -11.66 5.90
CA LYS A 286 -3.89 -11.33 5.55
C LYS A 286 -2.87 -12.36 6.04
N TYR A 287 -3.11 -12.98 7.20
CA TYR A 287 -2.24 -14.04 7.71
C TYR A 287 -2.32 -15.32 6.86
N VAL A 288 -3.52 -15.70 6.42
CA VAL A 288 -3.71 -16.82 5.48
C VAL A 288 -3.06 -16.53 4.12
N GLU A 289 -3.20 -15.30 3.62
CA GLU A 289 -2.56 -14.83 2.39
C GLU A 289 -1.01 -14.89 2.49
N ALA A 290 -0.44 -14.40 3.60
CA ALA A 290 0.99 -14.49 3.88
C ALA A 290 1.51 -15.93 3.97
N LEU A 291 0.71 -16.86 4.52
CA LEU A 291 1.04 -18.29 4.51
C LEU A 291 0.99 -18.91 3.10
N GLN A 292 0.11 -18.44 2.22
CA GLN A 292 0.09 -18.87 0.81
C GLN A 292 1.32 -18.37 0.05
N TYR A 293 1.67 -17.09 0.19
CA TYR A 293 2.90 -16.53 -0.40
C TYR A 293 4.16 -17.23 0.13
N ARG A 294 4.22 -17.52 1.43
CA ARG A 294 5.33 -18.29 2.01
C ARG A 294 5.45 -19.67 1.38
N ARG A 295 4.34 -20.41 1.23
CA ARG A 295 4.37 -21.75 0.60
C ARG A 295 4.82 -21.66 -0.86
N ALA A 296 4.29 -20.70 -1.63
CA ALA A 296 4.69 -20.51 -3.02
C ALA A 296 6.20 -20.17 -3.16
N PHE A 297 6.76 -19.41 -2.21
CA PHE A 297 8.20 -19.14 -2.14
C PHE A 297 9.02 -20.38 -1.76
N GLU A 298 8.54 -21.20 -0.81
CA GLU A 298 9.17 -22.49 -0.45
C GLU A 298 9.15 -23.47 -1.64
N GLU A 299 8.03 -23.56 -2.38
CA GLU A 299 7.89 -24.37 -3.61
C GLU A 299 8.81 -23.87 -4.74
N GLN A 300 8.90 -22.55 -4.96
CA GLN A 300 9.84 -21.97 -5.94
C GLN A 300 11.29 -22.26 -5.56
N GLN A 301 11.65 -22.17 -4.27
CA GLN A 301 13.02 -22.44 -3.83
C GLN A 301 13.44 -23.91 -4.07
N GLU A 302 12.52 -24.87 -3.94
CA GLU A 302 12.79 -26.27 -4.32
C GLU A 302 12.89 -26.46 -5.84
N ALA A 303 12.08 -25.74 -6.63
CA ALA A 303 12.22 -25.73 -8.08
C ALA A 303 13.58 -25.16 -8.53
N ASP A 304 14.03 -24.07 -7.91
CA ASP A 304 15.34 -23.45 -8.16
C ASP A 304 16.48 -24.41 -7.80
N LYS A 305 16.45 -25.06 -6.62
CA LYS A 305 17.43 -26.10 -6.23
C LYS A 305 17.52 -27.23 -7.26
N LEU A 306 16.39 -27.65 -7.81
CA LEU A 306 16.32 -28.71 -8.83
C LEU A 306 16.85 -28.26 -10.20
N VAL A 307 16.63 -27.01 -10.59
CA VAL A 307 17.27 -26.39 -11.77
C VAL A 307 18.78 -26.29 -11.56
N ASP A 308 19.22 -25.88 -10.38
CA ASP A 308 20.63 -25.73 -10.03
C ASP A 308 21.38 -27.08 -10.03
N ALA A 309 20.72 -28.16 -9.59
CA ALA A 309 21.24 -29.52 -9.69
C ALA A 309 21.41 -29.97 -11.16
N LYS A 310 20.41 -29.70 -12.02
CA LYS A 310 20.50 -29.96 -13.48
C LYS A 310 21.62 -29.15 -14.14
N ASN A 311 21.79 -27.88 -13.76
CA ASN A 311 22.87 -27.02 -14.26
C ASN A 311 24.25 -27.55 -13.85
N LYS A 312 24.42 -28.03 -12.61
CA LYS A 312 25.67 -28.64 -12.12
C LYS A 312 26.02 -29.92 -12.90
N ASP A 313 25.05 -30.78 -13.18
CA ASP A 313 25.21 -31.96 -14.04
C ASP A 313 25.55 -31.58 -15.50
N ALA A 314 24.85 -30.62 -16.09
CA ALA A 314 25.13 -30.12 -17.43
C ALA A 314 26.55 -29.54 -17.55
N VAL A 315 27.00 -28.75 -16.56
CA VAL A 315 28.39 -28.25 -16.49
C VAL A 315 29.39 -29.40 -16.31
N GLY A 316 29.04 -30.46 -15.57
CA GLY A 316 29.84 -31.68 -15.48
C GLY A 316 30.02 -32.38 -16.83
N LYS A 317 28.93 -32.52 -17.60
CA LYS A 317 28.90 -33.08 -18.96
C LYS A 317 29.69 -32.23 -19.96
N ILE A 318 29.58 -30.89 -19.89
CA ILE A 318 30.40 -29.99 -20.70
C ILE A 318 31.88 -30.18 -20.37
N LYS A 319 32.26 -30.23 -19.08
CA LYS A 319 33.65 -30.44 -18.67
C LYS A 319 34.24 -31.79 -19.13
N SER A 320 33.46 -32.87 -19.14
CA SER A 320 33.94 -34.17 -19.67
C SER A 320 34.04 -34.18 -21.20
N LEU A 321 33.12 -33.52 -21.91
CA LEU A 321 33.22 -33.33 -23.36
C LEU A 321 34.42 -32.47 -23.76
N CYS A 322 34.70 -31.36 -23.07
CA CYS A 322 35.88 -30.53 -23.31
C CYS A 322 37.19 -31.33 -23.15
N ARG A 323 37.32 -32.13 -22.08
CA ARG A 323 38.48 -33.03 -21.89
C ARG A 323 38.64 -34.01 -23.04
N ARG A 324 37.55 -34.62 -23.52
CA ARG A 324 37.59 -35.55 -24.66
C ARG A 324 38.04 -34.85 -25.96
N ILE A 325 37.55 -33.63 -26.21
CA ILE A 325 37.96 -32.81 -27.37
C ILE A 325 39.46 -32.46 -27.27
N GLU A 326 39.95 -32.14 -26.07
CA GLU A 326 41.36 -31.87 -25.80
C GLU A 326 42.23 -33.12 -26.05
N THR A 327 41.83 -34.29 -25.57
CA THR A 327 42.51 -35.57 -25.88
C THR A 327 42.56 -35.82 -27.38
N GLN A 328 41.44 -35.69 -28.09
CA GLN A 328 41.38 -35.88 -29.55
C GLN A 328 42.21 -34.84 -30.32
N ALA A 329 42.36 -33.62 -29.80
CA ALA A 329 43.23 -32.60 -30.38
C ALA A 329 44.72 -32.92 -30.18
N LEU A 330 45.10 -33.53 -29.05
CA LEU A 330 46.45 -34.03 -28.80
C LEU A 330 46.77 -35.26 -29.68
N GLU A 331 45.85 -36.23 -29.77
CA GLU A 331 45.95 -37.38 -30.67
C GLU A 331 46.11 -36.93 -32.13
N LYS A 332 45.30 -35.97 -32.59
CA LYS A 332 45.42 -35.40 -33.94
C LYS A 332 46.79 -34.75 -34.18
N ARG A 333 47.30 -33.96 -33.22
CA ARG A 333 48.63 -33.34 -33.31
C ARG A 333 49.75 -34.39 -33.38
N HIS A 334 49.63 -35.46 -32.60
CA HIS A 334 50.60 -36.55 -32.58
C HIS A 334 50.62 -37.32 -33.92
N LEU A 335 49.43 -37.69 -34.43
CA LEU A 335 49.29 -38.32 -35.75
C LEU A 335 49.78 -37.41 -36.89
N GLN A 336 49.55 -36.10 -36.79
CA GLN A 336 50.06 -35.14 -37.76
C GLN A 336 51.59 -35.06 -37.74
N ALA A 337 52.22 -34.98 -36.56
CA ALA A 337 53.68 -35.00 -36.44
C ALA A 337 54.31 -36.31 -36.98
N ILE A 338 53.65 -37.45 -36.79
CA ILE A 338 54.05 -38.74 -37.39
C ILE A 338 53.92 -38.69 -38.93
N HIS A 339 52.83 -38.11 -39.45
CA HIS A 339 52.65 -37.94 -40.90
C HIS A 339 53.72 -37.02 -41.51
N ASP A 340 54.00 -35.88 -40.87
CA ASP A 340 55.03 -34.93 -41.29
C ASP A 340 56.43 -35.58 -41.29
N GLN A 341 56.72 -36.44 -40.29
CA GLN A 341 57.94 -37.26 -40.26
C GLN A 341 58.00 -38.27 -41.42
N HIS A 342 56.89 -38.94 -41.75
CA HIS A 342 56.83 -39.88 -42.85
C HIS A 342 56.94 -39.21 -44.22
N GLU A 343 56.33 -38.03 -44.43
CA GLU A 343 56.54 -37.21 -45.64
C GLU A 343 58.00 -36.77 -45.76
N GLY A 344 58.63 -36.33 -44.66
CA GLY A 344 60.06 -36.01 -44.64
C GLY A 344 60.95 -37.18 -45.07
N GLU A 345 60.68 -38.40 -44.58
CA GLU A 345 61.41 -39.60 -44.99
C GLU A 345 61.10 -40.01 -46.45
N ILE A 346 59.86 -39.86 -46.91
CA ILE A 346 59.49 -40.07 -48.33
C ILE A 346 60.26 -39.10 -49.24
N ILE A 347 60.41 -37.84 -48.83
CA ILE A 347 61.21 -36.83 -49.56
C ILE A 347 62.69 -37.21 -49.55
N ARG A 348 63.25 -37.64 -48.40
CA ARG A 348 64.64 -38.12 -48.29
C ARG A 348 64.91 -39.32 -49.22
N LEU A 349 64.05 -40.34 -49.17
CA LEU A 349 64.15 -41.53 -50.02
C LEU A 349 64.01 -41.20 -51.51
N ARG A 350 63.13 -40.27 -51.89
CA ARG A 350 63.04 -39.76 -53.28
C ARG A 350 64.33 -39.05 -53.71
N GLY A 351 64.96 -38.30 -52.80
CA GLY A 351 66.29 -37.69 -53.01
C GLY A 351 67.36 -38.74 -53.30
N ILE A 352 67.50 -39.75 -52.43
CA ILE A 352 68.45 -40.86 -52.58
C ILE A 352 68.25 -41.61 -53.90
N ILE A 353 67.00 -41.95 -54.24
CA ILE A 353 66.67 -42.61 -55.51
C ILE A 353 67.05 -41.73 -56.72
N GLN A 354 66.89 -40.41 -56.62
CA GLN A 354 67.28 -39.47 -57.67
C GLN A 354 68.81 -39.30 -57.76
N GLU A 355 69.55 -39.31 -56.65
CA GLU A 355 71.02 -39.28 -56.63
C GLU A 355 71.62 -40.56 -57.23
N ILE A 356 71.13 -41.74 -56.83
CA ILE A 356 71.49 -43.03 -57.43
C ILE A 356 71.21 -43.02 -58.94
N LYS A 357 70.05 -42.53 -59.37
CA LYS A 357 69.64 -42.42 -60.77
C LYS A 357 70.52 -41.46 -61.59
N VAL A 358 71.00 -40.36 -61.01
CA VAL A 358 71.99 -39.48 -61.65
C VAL A 358 73.35 -40.18 -61.73
N THR A 359 73.84 -40.74 -60.62
CA THR A 359 75.13 -41.45 -60.56
C THR A 359 75.21 -42.61 -61.57
N VAL A 360 74.13 -43.39 -61.71
CA VAL A 360 74.04 -44.47 -62.72
C VAL A 360 73.97 -43.91 -64.15
N ARG A 361 73.19 -42.84 -64.39
CA ARG A 361 73.14 -42.19 -65.72
C ARG A 361 74.52 -41.68 -66.14
N ASP A 362 75.19 -40.96 -65.27
CA ASP A 362 76.46 -40.31 -65.59
C ASP A 362 77.56 -41.34 -65.82
N ALA A 363 77.52 -42.47 -65.10
CA ALA A 363 78.40 -43.61 -65.36
C ALA A 363 78.07 -44.36 -66.67
N ILE A 364 76.79 -44.46 -67.07
CA ILE A 364 76.40 -44.99 -68.39
C ILE A 364 76.91 -44.08 -69.52
N VAL A 365 76.75 -42.76 -69.38
CA VAL A 365 77.27 -41.78 -70.35
C VAL A 365 78.80 -41.83 -70.41
N SER A 366 79.47 -41.87 -69.27
CA SER A 366 80.94 -42.02 -69.20
C SER A 366 81.41 -43.33 -69.86
N GLN A 367 80.75 -44.46 -69.59
CA GLN A 367 81.05 -45.74 -70.24
C GLN A 367 80.81 -45.69 -71.77
N GLN A 368 79.78 -44.97 -72.24
CA GLN A 368 79.58 -44.74 -73.68
C GLN A 368 80.73 -43.90 -74.26
N CYS A 369 81.15 -42.82 -73.59
CA CYS A 369 82.28 -42.01 -74.02
C CYS A 369 83.60 -42.79 -74.08
N ILE A 370 83.90 -43.63 -73.07
CA ILE A 370 85.14 -44.43 -73.03
C ILE A 370 85.15 -45.50 -74.15
N LYS A 371 83.99 -46.06 -74.52
CA LYS A 371 83.88 -47.01 -75.64
C LYS A 371 84.00 -46.34 -77.01
N LEU A 372 83.31 -45.22 -77.20
CA LEU A 372 83.33 -44.44 -78.45
C LEU A 372 84.66 -43.74 -78.71
N PHE A 373 85.60 -43.72 -77.75
CA PHE A 373 86.89 -43.04 -77.90
C PHE A 373 87.85 -43.78 -78.87
N PRO A 374 88.22 -45.06 -78.65
CA PRO A 374 89.01 -45.82 -79.63
C PRO A 374 88.28 -46.00 -80.96
N GLU A 375 86.96 -46.21 -80.96
CA GLU A 375 86.16 -46.32 -82.18
C GLU A 375 86.27 -45.04 -83.05
N ARG A 376 86.32 -43.85 -82.45
CA ARG A 376 86.55 -42.58 -83.16
C ARG A 376 87.99 -42.36 -83.61
N LEU A 377 88.97 -42.99 -82.97
CA LEU A 377 90.38 -42.93 -83.41
C LEU A 377 90.59 -43.83 -84.64
N GLU A 378 89.95 -45.00 -84.67
CA GLU A 378 89.83 -45.86 -85.86
C GLU A 378 89.13 -45.12 -87.02
N GLU A 379 88.00 -44.44 -86.76
CA GLU A 379 87.30 -43.63 -87.78
C GLU A 379 88.12 -42.42 -88.28
N ALA A 380 88.96 -41.82 -87.43
CA ALA A 380 89.74 -40.63 -87.77
C ALA A 380 91.04 -40.94 -88.52
N ASN A 381 91.60 -42.16 -88.39
CA ASN A 381 92.79 -42.64 -89.10
C ASN A 381 94.02 -41.71 -88.95
N VAL A 382 94.25 -41.20 -87.72
CA VAL A 382 95.33 -40.25 -87.39
C VAL A 382 96.57 -40.95 -86.79
N GLU A 383 96.38 -42.12 -86.19
CA GLU A 383 97.38 -42.82 -85.36
C GLU A 383 97.66 -44.24 -85.87
N THR A 384 98.81 -44.81 -85.53
CA THR A 384 99.23 -46.15 -85.97
C THR A 384 98.49 -47.25 -85.20
N GLN A 385 98.15 -48.35 -85.90
CA GLN A 385 97.34 -49.45 -85.36
C GLN A 385 97.79 -49.97 -83.98
N GLU A 386 99.11 -50.10 -83.75
CA GLU A 386 99.66 -50.55 -82.47
C GLU A 386 99.26 -49.62 -81.30
N VAL A 387 99.18 -48.31 -81.54
CA VAL A 387 98.75 -47.30 -80.55
C VAL A 387 97.23 -47.35 -80.35
N ILE A 388 96.46 -47.62 -81.41
CA ILE A 388 95.01 -47.81 -81.32
C ILE A 388 94.67 -49.05 -80.46
N ASP A 389 95.42 -50.14 -80.62
CA ASP A 389 95.25 -51.36 -79.83
C ASP A 389 95.69 -51.16 -78.36
N GLU A 390 96.74 -50.38 -78.10
CA GLU A 390 97.10 -49.94 -76.72
C GLU A 390 95.98 -49.08 -76.10
N VAL A 391 95.48 -48.06 -76.80
CA VAL A 391 94.37 -47.19 -76.33
C VAL A 391 93.08 -47.99 -76.15
N ARG A 392 92.84 -49.05 -76.92
CA ARG A 392 91.71 -49.97 -76.77
C ARG A 392 91.83 -50.81 -75.49
N GLU A 393 93.01 -51.32 -75.14
CA GLU A 393 93.24 -51.97 -73.85
C GLU A 393 93.21 -50.98 -72.68
N GLU A 394 93.73 -49.76 -72.82
CA GLU A 394 93.56 -48.71 -71.82
C GLU A 394 92.07 -48.38 -71.61
N ALA A 395 91.27 -48.25 -72.68
CA ALA A 395 89.83 -48.03 -72.60
C ALA A 395 89.08 -49.20 -71.93
N ILE A 396 89.54 -50.44 -72.12
CA ILE A 396 89.04 -51.63 -71.42
C ILE A 396 89.38 -51.56 -69.92
N ASN A 397 90.60 -51.16 -69.57
CA ASN A 397 91.03 -51.07 -68.18
C ASN A 397 90.41 -49.87 -67.44
N MET A 398 90.25 -48.73 -68.11
CA MET A 398 89.48 -47.58 -67.65
C MET A 398 87.99 -47.91 -67.47
N ASN A 399 87.40 -48.77 -68.31
CA ASN A 399 86.05 -49.30 -68.09
C ASN A 399 85.96 -50.18 -66.82
N LYS A 400 86.98 -50.98 -66.52
CA LYS A 400 87.05 -51.77 -65.27
C LYS A 400 87.12 -50.84 -64.06
N MET A 401 87.99 -49.82 -64.09
CA MET A 401 88.12 -48.82 -63.02
C MET A 401 86.85 -47.98 -62.84
N ALA A 402 86.25 -47.47 -63.91
CA ALA A 402 84.99 -46.72 -63.86
C ALA A 402 83.84 -47.55 -63.27
N ARG A 403 83.85 -48.88 -63.47
CA ARG A 403 82.88 -49.80 -62.85
C ARG A 403 83.13 -49.99 -61.36
N SER A 404 84.38 -50.11 -60.90
CA SER A 404 84.69 -50.14 -59.45
C SER A 404 84.37 -48.80 -58.78
N ASP A 405 84.62 -47.67 -59.45
CA ASP A 405 84.29 -46.34 -58.96
C ASP A 405 82.78 -46.12 -58.87
N LEU A 406 82.00 -46.58 -59.85
CA LEU A 406 80.53 -46.57 -59.78
C LEU A 406 80.04 -47.42 -58.59
N LEU A 407 80.56 -48.63 -58.41
CA LEU A 407 80.18 -49.49 -57.30
C LEU A 407 80.58 -48.88 -55.94
N SER A 408 81.75 -48.24 -55.85
CA SER A 408 82.19 -47.50 -54.66
C SER A 408 81.29 -46.30 -54.37
N LYS A 409 80.97 -45.49 -55.38
CA LYS A 409 80.05 -44.33 -55.25
C LYS A 409 78.65 -44.77 -54.82
N LEU A 410 78.08 -45.80 -55.44
CA LEU A 410 76.78 -46.36 -55.05
C LEU A 410 76.81 -46.96 -53.63
N MET A 411 77.88 -47.68 -53.28
CA MET A 411 78.05 -48.21 -51.94
C MET A 411 78.16 -47.07 -50.90
N ASN A 412 78.86 -45.98 -51.22
CA ASN A 412 78.96 -44.81 -50.36
C ASN A 412 77.62 -44.10 -50.20
N ILE A 413 76.86 -43.87 -51.28
CA ILE A 413 75.51 -43.27 -51.23
C ILE A 413 74.55 -44.13 -50.39
N VAL A 414 74.59 -45.46 -50.52
CA VAL A 414 73.76 -46.36 -49.70
C VAL A 414 74.24 -46.38 -48.25
N SER A 415 75.56 -46.39 -48.02
CA SER A 415 76.15 -46.49 -46.68
C SER A 415 75.95 -45.23 -45.85
N SER A 416 76.14 -44.03 -46.42
CA SER A 416 75.90 -42.76 -45.73
C SER A 416 74.45 -42.65 -45.26
N HIS A 417 73.50 -42.84 -46.17
CA HIS A 417 72.08 -42.77 -45.87
C HIS A 417 71.56 -43.94 -45.02
N SER A 418 72.34 -45.03 -44.86
CA SER A 418 72.05 -46.12 -43.91
C SER A 418 72.45 -45.78 -42.47
N ALA A 419 73.50 -44.96 -42.28
CA ALA A 419 73.92 -44.49 -40.96
C ALA A 419 72.94 -43.46 -40.35
N GLU A 420 72.17 -42.78 -41.21
CA GLU A 420 71.14 -41.81 -40.82
C GLU A 420 69.76 -42.41 -40.50
N LEU A 421 69.58 -43.74 -40.53
CA LEU A 421 68.28 -44.32 -40.18
C LEU A 421 67.87 -43.89 -38.76
N PRO A 422 66.73 -43.20 -38.57
CA PRO A 422 66.18 -43.03 -37.24
C PRO A 422 65.84 -44.42 -36.70
N ARG A 423 66.18 -44.66 -35.43
CA ARG A 423 65.76 -45.88 -34.72
C ARG A 423 64.23 -45.94 -34.80
N THR A 424 63.68 -46.88 -35.56
CA THR A 424 62.25 -47.12 -35.56
C THR A 424 61.83 -47.47 -34.13
N PRO A 425 60.66 -46.99 -33.65
CA PRO A 425 60.15 -47.41 -32.35
C PRO A 425 59.98 -48.93 -32.40
N SER A 426 60.80 -49.61 -31.59
CA SER A 426 60.77 -51.05 -31.44
C SER A 426 59.43 -51.48 -30.83
N VAL A 427 59.16 -52.78 -30.88
CA VAL A 427 57.96 -53.40 -30.27
C VAL A 427 57.86 -53.08 -28.76
N GLU A 428 58.96 -52.64 -28.13
CA GLU A 428 59.02 -52.15 -26.75
C GLU A 428 58.01 -51.01 -26.46
N THR A 429 57.70 -50.12 -27.42
CA THR A 429 56.71 -49.04 -27.18
C THR A 429 55.32 -49.60 -26.87
N ILE A 430 54.95 -50.77 -27.40
CA ILE A 430 53.66 -51.43 -27.11
C ILE A 430 53.54 -51.78 -25.62
N SER A 431 54.65 -52.06 -24.92
CA SER A 431 54.64 -52.33 -23.47
C SER A 431 54.21 -51.13 -22.62
N THR A 432 54.33 -49.91 -23.13
CA THR A 432 53.90 -48.67 -22.45
C THR A 432 52.44 -48.30 -22.73
N VAL A 433 51.80 -48.90 -23.74
CA VAL A 433 50.37 -48.69 -24.04
C VAL A 433 49.54 -49.69 -23.23
N THR A 434 49.57 -49.56 -21.90
CA THR A 434 48.60 -50.24 -21.04
C THR A 434 47.22 -49.69 -21.33
N SER A 435 46.35 -50.54 -21.92
CA SER A 435 44.94 -50.21 -22.18
C SER A 435 44.29 -49.57 -20.96
N SER A 436 43.64 -48.42 -21.14
CA SER A 436 43.02 -47.62 -20.06
C SER A 436 41.91 -48.34 -19.28
N LEU A 437 41.55 -49.55 -19.69
CA LEU A 437 40.63 -50.45 -19.01
C LEU A 437 41.29 -51.34 -17.95
N TYR A 438 42.62 -51.47 -17.89
CA TYR A 438 43.30 -52.39 -16.98
C TYR A 438 44.62 -51.83 -16.38
N THR A 439 44.82 -52.00 -15.08
CA THR A 439 46.06 -51.62 -14.38
C THR A 439 46.81 -52.84 -13.80
N PRO A 440 48.16 -52.83 -13.74
CA PRO A 440 48.91 -53.91 -13.11
C PRO A 440 48.76 -53.88 -11.57
N GLY A 441 48.09 -54.88 -11.00
CA GLY A 441 48.08 -55.15 -9.56
C GLY A 441 49.09 -56.23 -9.16
N LYS A 442 49.28 -56.44 -7.85
CA LYS A 442 50.22 -57.45 -7.30
C LYS A 442 49.88 -58.92 -7.63
N MET A 443 48.77 -59.18 -8.34
CA MET A 443 48.34 -60.50 -8.82
C MET A 443 47.97 -60.50 -10.32
N GLY A 444 48.39 -59.49 -11.09
CA GLY A 444 48.10 -59.37 -12.53
C GLY A 444 47.23 -58.17 -12.90
N PHE A 445 46.75 -58.14 -14.15
CA PHE A 445 45.96 -57.02 -14.69
C PHE A 445 44.55 -56.98 -14.11
N MET A 446 44.17 -55.87 -13.46
CA MET A 446 42.85 -55.66 -12.86
C MET A 446 42.01 -54.69 -13.69
N PRO A 447 40.72 -54.98 -13.95
CA PRO A 447 39.83 -54.06 -14.68
C PRO A 447 39.56 -52.78 -13.88
N HIS A 448 39.51 -51.66 -14.57
CA HIS A 448 39.31 -50.34 -13.99
C HIS A 448 37.89 -50.19 -13.43
N LYS A 449 37.72 -50.28 -12.11
CA LYS A 449 36.50 -49.80 -11.46
C LYS A 449 36.44 -48.27 -11.57
N PRO A 450 35.29 -47.66 -11.87
CA PRO A 450 35.12 -46.22 -11.72
C PRO A 450 35.29 -45.84 -10.25
N ARG A 451 35.93 -44.71 -10.00
CA ARG A 451 36.10 -44.15 -8.66
C ARG A 451 34.71 -43.77 -8.12
N PRO A 452 34.32 -44.16 -6.89
CA PRO A 452 33.04 -43.74 -6.32
C PRO A 452 32.95 -42.22 -6.26
N ALA A 453 31.73 -41.70 -6.32
CA ALA A 453 31.52 -40.26 -6.20
C ALA A 453 31.81 -39.82 -4.76
N VAL A 454 32.15 -38.54 -4.57
CA VAL A 454 32.42 -38.00 -3.21
C VAL A 454 31.21 -38.17 -2.28
N CYS A 455 30.00 -38.27 -2.83
CA CYS A 455 28.77 -38.57 -2.09
C CYS A 455 28.78 -39.93 -1.39
N ASP A 456 29.47 -40.94 -1.93
CA ASP A 456 29.43 -42.32 -1.41
C ASP A 456 30.28 -42.48 -0.13
N LEU A 457 31.32 -41.66 0.03
CA LEU A 457 32.16 -41.65 1.24
C LEU A 457 31.37 -41.17 2.47
N PHE A 458 30.49 -40.18 2.29
CA PHE A 458 29.63 -39.67 3.35
C PHE A 458 28.53 -40.66 3.78
N GLN A 459 28.24 -41.73 3.02
CA GLN A 459 27.33 -42.78 3.47
C GLN A 459 28.00 -43.83 4.37
N THR A 460 29.34 -43.94 4.35
CA THR A 460 30.08 -44.86 5.23
C THR A 460 30.58 -44.20 6.51
N GLU A 461 31.04 -42.95 6.48
CA GLU A 461 31.54 -42.27 7.70
C GLU A 461 30.43 -41.84 8.68
N VAL A 462 29.17 -41.75 8.23
CA VAL A 462 28.01 -41.35 9.06
C VAL A 462 27.40 -42.53 9.85
N VAL A 463 27.82 -43.78 9.58
CA VAL A 463 27.29 -44.97 10.27
C VAL A 463 27.94 -45.22 11.64
N ASP A 464 29.20 -44.82 11.83
CA ASP A 464 29.98 -45.12 13.06
C ASP A 464 30.05 -43.94 14.07
N ILE A 465 29.38 -42.81 13.83
CA ILE A 465 29.39 -41.64 14.74
C ILE A 465 27.98 -41.21 15.15
N LEU A 466 27.32 -42.00 16.00
CA LEU A 466 26.35 -41.50 16.98
C LEU A 466 26.02 -42.57 18.05
N PRO A 467 26.63 -42.45 19.25
CA PRO A 467 25.82 -42.46 20.45
C PRO A 467 26.24 -41.37 21.44
N GLN A 468 26.20 -40.10 21.03
CA GLN A 468 26.40 -38.95 21.94
C GLN A 468 25.89 -37.60 21.39
N LEU A 469 24.55 -37.41 21.37
CA LEU A 469 23.92 -36.08 21.40
C LEU A 469 22.43 -36.19 21.76
N GLN A 470 22.16 -36.27 23.08
CA GLN A 470 20.82 -36.35 23.64
C GLN A 470 20.28 -34.94 23.94
N VAL A 471 19.53 -34.36 22.99
CA VAL A 471 18.71 -33.15 23.22
C VAL A 471 17.37 -33.31 22.49
N ASN A 472 16.28 -32.89 23.16
CA ASN A 472 14.91 -33.17 22.74
C ASN A 472 14.49 -32.40 21.47
N MET A 473 13.65 -33.03 20.65
CA MET A 473 12.78 -32.37 19.67
C MET A 473 11.32 -32.89 19.84
N PRO A 474 10.27 -32.10 19.52
CA PRO A 474 8.90 -32.42 19.94
C PRO A 474 8.18 -33.42 19.03
N ASP A 475 7.20 -34.14 19.60
CA ASP A 475 6.34 -35.10 18.89
C ASP A 475 5.37 -34.43 17.90
N CYS A 476 5.84 -34.20 16.68
CA CYS A 476 4.99 -34.13 15.50
C CYS A 476 5.69 -34.74 14.28
N LEU A 477 4.90 -35.14 13.27
CA LEU A 477 5.36 -35.75 12.00
C LEU A 477 5.82 -37.22 12.04
N LEU A 478 5.15 -38.10 12.80
CA LEU A 478 5.05 -39.52 12.44
C LEU A 478 3.69 -39.83 11.77
N LYS A 479 3.74 -40.63 10.69
CA LYS A 479 2.64 -41.15 9.83
C LYS A 479 2.08 -40.23 8.73
N ARG A 480 2.60 -40.41 7.50
CA ARG A 480 1.78 -40.48 6.27
C ARG A 480 2.49 -41.23 5.14
N HIS A 481 2.15 -42.51 4.96
CA HIS A 481 2.18 -43.32 3.72
C HIS A 481 1.49 -44.66 4.10
N GLY A 482 0.47 -45.17 3.41
CA GLY A 482 -0.31 -44.64 2.28
C GLY A 482 -1.55 -45.52 1.97
N GLN A 483 -2.05 -45.44 0.73
CA GLN A 483 -3.01 -46.34 0.06
C GLN A 483 -4.49 -46.44 0.53
N THR A 484 -5.35 -45.73 -0.22
CA THR A 484 -6.50 -46.26 -1.00
C THR A 484 -7.41 -47.38 -0.42
N THR A 485 -8.66 -47.02 -0.12
CA THR A 485 -9.89 -47.72 -0.59
C THR A 485 -11.07 -46.73 -0.61
N ALA A 486 -12.29 -47.14 -1.00
CA ALA A 486 -13.39 -46.24 -1.38
C ALA A 486 -14.75 -46.55 -0.74
N MET A 487 -15.69 -45.61 -0.92
CA MET A 487 -17.16 -45.69 -0.76
C MET A 487 -17.82 -45.54 0.63
N ALA A 488 -19.12 -45.17 0.55
CA ALA A 488 -20.20 -45.36 1.53
C ALA A 488 -20.28 -44.48 2.80
N ALA A 489 -20.84 -43.28 2.61
CA ALA A 489 -22.11 -42.78 3.18
C ALA A 489 -22.61 -43.20 4.60
N TYR A 490 -23.26 -42.23 5.25
CA TYR A 490 -23.96 -42.28 6.57
C TYR A 490 -23.02 -42.39 7.78
N LYS A 491 -23.34 -41.86 8.97
CA LYS A 491 -24.61 -41.30 9.47
C LYS A 491 -24.37 -40.18 10.51
N GLU A 492 -25.43 -39.52 10.97
CA GLU A 492 -25.39 -38.66 12.17
C GLU A 492 -25.10 -39.48 13.45
N ASP A 493 -24.45 -38.85 14.43
CA ASP A 493 -25.05 -38.66 15.77
C ASP A 493 -24.45 -37.39 16.44
N ASP A 494 -25.07 -36.93 17.52
CA ASP A 494 -24.87 -35.63 18.18
C ASP A 494 -24.30 -35.75 19.62
N ARG A 495 -24.00 -34.60 20.24
CA ARG A 495 -23.80 -34.33 21.68
C ARG A 495 -22.39 -34.46 22.29
N MET A 496 -22.23 -33.73 23.40
CA MET A 496 -21.15 -33.74 24.40
C MET A 496 -19.80 -33.11 23.94
N SER A 497 -19.31 -32.00 24.51
CA SER A 497 -19.78 -31.21 25.66
C SER A 497 -19.36 -29.74 25.55
N ILE A 498 -20.22 -28.82 26.01
CA ILE A 498 -19.82 -27.45 26.38
C ILE A 498 -19.22 -27.50 27.79
N VAL A 499 -18.11 -26.76 28.00
CA VAL A 499 -17.49 -26.61 29.32
C VAL A 499 -18.06 -25.37 30.02
N ASP A 500 -18.46 -25.58 31.28
CA ASP A 500 -19.07 -24.58 32.15
C ASP A 500 -18.03 -23.61 32.75
N VAL A 501 -18.44 -22.36 33.01
CA VAL A 501 -17.64 -21.34 33.71
C VAL A 501 -18.55 -20.61 34.70
N ALA A 502 -18.74 -21.23 35.87
CA ALA A 502 -19.56 -20.67 36.93
C ALA A 502 -18.89 -19.46 37.60
N LEU A 503 -19.52 -18.29 37.48
CA LEU A 503 -19.39 -17.17 38.43
C LEU A 503 -20.80 -16.70 38.79
N GLY A 504 -21.22 -16.98 40.02
CA GLY A 504 -22.56 -16.65 40.49
C GLY A 504 -22.68 -15.22 41.00
N THR A 505 -23.88 -14.63 40.88
CA THR A 505 -24.30 -13.50 41.71
C THR A 505 -25.81 -13.63 41.95
N THR A 506 -26.21 -13.94 43.17
CA THR A 506 -27.62 -14.14 43.54
C THR A 506 -28.34 -12.81 43.69
N LEU A 507 -29.24 -12.51 42.75
CA LEU A 507 -30.15 -11.37 42.84
C LEU A 507 -31.46 -11.79 43.51
N TYR A 508 -31.68 -11.36 44.76
CA TYR A 508 -32.95 -11.52 45.45
C TYR A 508 -33.94 -10.47 44.93
N VAL A 509 -35.08 -10.90 44.40
CA VAL A 509 -36.21 -10.04 44.02
C VAL A 509 -37.45 -10.57 44.74
N SER A 510 -37.72 -10.02 45.92
CA SER A 510 -38.94 -10.33 46.66
C SER A 510 -40.11 -9.52 46.10
N SER A 511 -41.04 -10.18 45.41
CA SER A 511 -42.34 -9.59 45.13
C SER A 511 -43.09 -9.37 46.43
N SER A 512 -43.63 -8.16 46.64
CA SER A 512 -44.64 -7.94 47.67
C SER A 512 -46.02 -8.32 47.10
N ARG A 513 -46.88 -8.87 47.95
CA ARG A 513 -48.26 -9.27 47.63
C ARG A 513 -49.10 -9.03 48.88
N GLU A 514 -50.33 -8.57 48.66
CA GLU A 514 -51.23 -8.08 49.71
C GLU A 514 -52.09 -9.22 50.31
N ASP A 515 -52.84 -8.87 51.36
CA ASP A 515 -53.88 -9.66 52.06
C ASP A 515 -53.38 -10.86 52.92
N ASP A 516 -53.98 -11.21 54.07
CA ASP A 516 -55.21 -10.70 54.72
C ASP A 516 -55.25 -10.99 56.25
N VAL A 517 -56.22 -10.38 56.96
CA VAL A 517 -56.84 -10.75 58.28
C VAL A 517 -55.97 -11.06 59.52
N ILE A 518 -56.30 -10.41 60.66
CA ILE A 518 -56.53 -11.03 61.99
C ILE A 518 -57.34 -10.09 62.89
N GLU A 519 -58.19 -10.64 63.77
CA GLU A 519 -59.18 -9.91 64.57
C GLU A 519 -58.75 -9.60 66.02
N VAL A 520 -59.34 -8.52 66.54
CA VAL A 520 -59.86 -8.27 67.92
C VAL A 520 -59.43 -9.20 69.08
N GLU A 521 -58.94 -8.59 70.17
CA GLU A 521 -59.39 -8.93 71.54
C GLU A 521 -59.34 -7.68 72.45
N GLU A 522 -60.10 -7.65 73.55
CA GLU A 522 -60.47 -6.44 74.30
C GLU A 522 -59.91 -6.37 75.74
N GLU A 523 -59.58 -5.15 76.19
CA GLU A 523 -59.77 -4.63 77.57
C GLU A 523 -59.06 -5.28 78.80
N PRO A 524 -59.11 -4.68 80.02
CA PRO A 524 -59.29 -3.26 80.40
C PRO A 524 -58.38 -2.77 81.58
N LEU A 525 -58.63 -1.51 82.04
CA LEU A 525 -58.32 -0.91 83.37
C LEU A 525 -56.82 -0.72 83.74
N GLU A 526 -56.35 0.43 84.23
CA GLU A 526 -56.91 1.21 85.37
C GLU A 526 -56.42 2.70 85.37
N GLU A 527 -57.25 3.60 85.91
CA GLU A 527 -56.93 4.99 86.32
C GLU A 527 -56.46 4.99 87.82
N PRO A 528 -55.84 6.04 88.45
CA PRO A 528 -56.40 7.42 88.49
C PRO A 528 -55.46 8.63 88.84
N GLU A 529 -56.06 9.85 88.82
CA GLU A 529 -55.85 11.02 89.72
C GLU A 529 -54.46 11.72 89.91
N GLY A 530 -54.43 13.05 90.05
CA GLY A 530 -53.19 13.81 90.39
C GLY A 530 -53.16 15.34 90.16
N SER A 531 -53.85 16.13 90.99
CA SER A 531 -54.05 17.59 90.83
C SER A 531 -52.84 18.55 91.10
N SER A 532 -52.71 19.57 90.22
CA SER A 532 -52.56 21.03 90.51
C SER A 532 -51.32 21.65 91.22
N SER A 533 -50.82 22.80 90.70
CA SER A 533 -50.74 24.12 91.41
C SER A 533 -49.54 25.05 91.06
N SER A 534 -49.80 26.38 91.04
CA SER A 534 -48.87 27.54 91.25
C SER A 534 -47.76 27.87 90.21
N VAL A 535 -47.44 29.10 89.76
CA VAL A 535 -47.53 30.52 90.26
C VAL A 535 -46.37 30.85 91.26
N SER A 536 -45.48 31.87 91.12
CA SER A 536 -45.37 33.04 90.21
C SER A 536 -44.03 33.82 90.29
N VAL A 537 -43.72 34.62 89.24
CA VAL A 537 -43.10 35.98 89.25
C VAL A 537 -41.63 36.20 89.69
N GLN A 538 -40.84 36.86 88.81
CA GLN A 538 -40.10 38.09 89.14
C GLN A 538 -39.86 38.99 87.89
N LYS A 539 -39.28 40.19 88.08
CA LYS A 539 -39.29 41.37 87.16
C LYS A 539 -37.89 42.07 87.23
N ASP A 540 -37.46 43.04 86.40
CA ASP A 540 -37.94 44.44 86.31
C ASP A 540 -37.23 45.30 85.22
N SER A 541 -37.96 46.31 84.67
CA SER A 541 -37.46 47.67 84.25
C SER A 541 -36.50 47.82 83.04
N SER A 542 -36.38 48.93 82.29
CA SER A 542 -37.04 50.27 82.17
C SER A 542 -36.83 50.82 80.71
N GLU A 543 -37.28 51.97 80.17
CA GLU A 543 -38.29 53.02 80.47
C GLU A 543 -38.53 53.94 79.22
N GLY A 544 -39.39 54.98 79.31
CA GLY A 544 -39.53 56.09 78.32
C GLY A 544 -40.83 56.03 77.47
N SER A 545 -41.91 56.83 77.62
CA SER A 545 -42.12 58.30 77.83
C SER A 545 -42.15 59.08 76.48
N ALA A 546 -43.16 59.89 76.08
CA ALA A 546 -44.47 60.29 76.67
C ALA A 546 -45.55 60.67 75.57
N ALA A 547 -46.56 61.51 75.88
CA ALA A 547 -47.89 61.58 75.21
C ALA A 547 -48.26 62.94 74.50
N PRO A 548 -49.42 63.09 73.80
CA PRO A 548 -49.74 64.17 72.82
C PRO A 548 -50.62 65.34 73.37
N PRO A 549 -51.04 66.35 72.55
CA PRO A 549 -52.43 66.38 72.00
C PRO A 549 -52.66 67.16 70.64
N THR A 550 -53.93 67.54 70.37
CA THR A 550 -54.67 68.06 69.16
C THR A 550 -54.75 69.63 69.00
N PRO A 551 -55.59 70.32 68.16
CA PRO A 551 -56.24 70.11 66.81
C PRO A 551 -56.36 71.35 65.81
N ALA A 552 -56.71 71.11 64.51
CA ALA A 552 -57.50 71.96 63.54
C ALA A 552 -56.98 73.39 63.10
N PRO A 553 -57.66 74.26 62.26
CA PRO A 553 -58.79 74.15 61.27
C PRO A 553 -58.63 74.96 59.90
N LEU A 554 -59.72 75.10 59.08
CA LEU A 554 -60.04 76.16 58.03
C LEU A 554 -59.36 76.13 56.61
N ALA A 555 -59.87 76.65 55.46
CA ALA A 555 -61.10 77.42 55.05
C ALA A 555 -61.53 77.23 53.53
N LYS A 556 -62.58 77.95 53.04
CA LYS A 556 -63.09 78.05 51.61
C LYS A 556 -63.02 79.49 51.02
N PRO A 557 -63.16 79.71 49.68
CA PRO A 557 -64.43 80.13 48.97
C PRO A 557 -64.81 79.20 47.77
N VAL A 558 -65.87 79.31 46.93
CA VAL A 558 -67.07 80.21 46.71
C VAL A 558 -66.98 81.25 45.54
N ILE A 559 -68.14 81.57 44.88
CA ILE A 559 -68.42 82.40 43.65
C ILE A 559 -68.28 81.59 42.31
N ASP A 560 -69.31 81.23 41.52
CA ASP A 560 -70.42 81.93 40.78
C ASP A 560 -69.97 82.49 39.38
N GLU A 561 -70.74 82.54 38.27
CA GLU A 561 -72.15 82.21 37.93
C GLU A 561 -72.39 81.99 36.39
N VAL A 562 -73.29 81.06 35.98
CA VAL A 562 -74.33 81.12 34.89
C VAL A 562 -73.98 81.45 33.38
N VAL A 563 -74.94 81.15 32.45
CA VAL A 563 -75.01 81.44 30.98
C VAL A 563 -74.28 80.43 30.03
N LYS A 564 -74.79 79.98 28.86
CA LYS A 564 -76.14 79.58 28.33
C LYS A 564 -76.01 79.20 26.82
N LEU A 565 -76.75 78.19 26.33
CA LEU A 565 -77.27 78.05 24.93
C LEU A 565 -76.24 77.94 23.76
N ASP A 566 -76.55 77.48 22.54
CA ASP A 566 -77.75 76.81 21.99
C ASP A 566 -77.45 75.94 20.74
N THR A 567 -78.35 75.02 20.36
CA THR A 567 -78.56 74.43 19.00
C THR A 567 -77.38 73.68 18.30
N SER A 568 -77.55 72.86 17.24
CA SER A 568 -78.74 72.39 16.50
C SER A 568 -78.63 70.93 16.03
N LYS A 569 -79.64 70.11 16.39
CA LYS A 569 -80.54 69.33 15.50
C LYS A 569 -80.06 68.79 14.13
N SER A 570 -80.40 67.50 13.93
CA SER A 570 -81.06 66.90 12.74
C SER A 570 -80.23 66.60 11.48
N GLY A 571 -80.45 65.47 10.76
CA GLY A 571 -81.29 64.30 11.06
C GLY A 571 -81.65 63.45 9.82
N HIS A 572 -82.09 62.20 10.05
CA HIS A 572 -82.59 61.17 9.10
C HIS A 572 -81.63 60.65 8.00
N SER A 573 -81.49 59.34 7.69
CA SER A 573 -82.38 58.14 7.60
C SER A 573 -82.88 57.86 6.16
N ILE A 574 -83.32 56.61 5.88
CA ILE A 574 -83.68 56.02 4.55
C ILE A 574 -82.39 55.63 3.78
N SER A 575 -81.99 54.36 3.60
CA SER A 575 -82.60 53.17 2.92
C SER A 575 -82.66 53.33 1.37
N THR A 576 -82.71 52.30 0.51
CA THR A 576 -83.19 50.89 0.61
C THR A 576 -82.67 50.05 -0.58
N THR A 577 -82.65 48.71 -0.51
CA THR A 577 -82.66 47.69 -1.63
C THR A 577 -81.52 47.69 -2.69
N GLY A 578 -81.12 46.56 -3.31
CA GLY A 578 -81.43 45.13 -3.09
C GLY A 578 -81.26 44.24 -4.35
N GLN A 579 -81.08 42.91 -4.18
CA GLN A 579 -81.27 41.81 -5.18
C GLN A 579 -80.26 41.71 -6.38
N THR A 580 -79.95 40.54 -7.02
CA THR A 580 -80.31 39.10 -6.82
C THR A 580 -79.38 38.11 -7.58
N GLY A 581 -79.17 36.90 -7.02
CA GLY A 581 -79.03 35.60 -7.74
C GLY A 581 -77.66 35.18 -8.30
N LEU A 582 -77.41 33.91 -8.66
CA LEU A 582 -78.05 32.60 -8.31
C LEU A 582 -77.16 31.41 -8.80
N THR A 583 -77.56 30.16 -8.53
CA THR A 583 -76.87 28.83 -8.74
C THR A 583 -75.71 28.55 -7.76
N ILE A 584 -75.70 27.51 -6.89
CA ILE A 584 -76.22 26.11 -6.84
C ILE A 584 -75.26 25.09 -7.45
N GLU A 585 -74.66 24.25 -6.59
CA GLU A 585 -74.78 22.78 -6.58
C GLU A 585 -74.45 22.25 -5.16
N ASP A 586 -75.02 21.10 -4.78
CA ASP A 586 -75.02 20.54 -3.42
C ASP A 586 -74.01 19.38 -3.25
N GLU A 587 -73.60 19.10 -2.01
CA GLU A 587 -73.71 17.73 -1.44
C GLU A 587 -73.64 17.78 0.11
N ASN A 588 -74.51 17.02 0.78
CA ASN A 588 -74.63 16.96 2.25
C ASN A 588 -74.16 15.59 2.78
N VAL A 589 -73.49 15.57 3.93
CA VAL A 589 -73.71 14.56 4.99
C VAL A 589 -73.51 15.23 6.35
N ASP A 590 -74.56 15.24 7.18
CA ASP A 590 -74.46 15.45 8.62
C ASP A 590 -74.49 14.09 9.32
N GLU A 591 -73.68 13.91 10.36
CA GLU A 591 -73.93 12.90 11.41
C GLU A 591 -73.66 13.53 12.79
N GLU A 592 -74.74 13.71 13.54
CA GLU A 592 -74.75 13.78 15.00
C GLU A 592 -74.42 12.34 15.53
N ASP A 593 -73.99 12.07 16.77
CA ASP A 593 -74.42 12.68 18.03
C ASP A 593 -73.50 12.29 19.23
N GLU A 594 -73.88 12.75 20.42
CA GLU A 594 -73.62 12.23 21.79
C GLU A 594 -72.32 11.45 22.16
N PHE A 595 -71.68 11.90 23.25
CA PHE A 595 -70.98 11.03 24.20
C PHE A 595 -71.42 11.33 25.64
N GLU A 596 -72.38 10.54 26.16
CA GLU A 596 -72.69 10.52 27.59
C GLU A 596 -71.48 10.01 28.41
N ILE A 597 -71.22 10.62 29.57
CA ILE A 597 -70.40 10.02 30.62
C ILE A 597 -71.32 9.70 31.79
N ASN A 598 -71.73 8.43 31.88
CA ASN A 598 -72.54 7.94 33.00
C ASN A 598 -71.71 7.84 34.29
N LEU A 599 -72.35 8.18 35.41
CA LEU A 599 -71.83 8.04 36.77
C LEU A 599 -72.43 6.79 37.43
N PHE A 600 -71.83 6.32 38.53
CA PHE A 600 -72.08 5.02 39.20
C PHE A 600 -71.58 3.82 38.36
N TYR A 601 -70.76 2.91 38.87
CA TYR A 601 -70.61 2.46 40.28
C TYR A 601 -69.29 2.85 40.95
#